data_AF-A0A2C5YUR6-F1
#
_entry.id   AF-A0A2C5YUR6-F1
#
_cell.length_a   1.000
_cell.length_b   1.000
_cell.length_c   1.000
_cell.angle_alpha   90.00
_cell.angle_beta   90.00
_cell.angle_gamma   90.00
#
_symmetry.space_group_name_H-M   'P 1'
#
loop_
_entity.id
_entity.type
_entity.pdbx_description
1 polymer ?
#
loop_
_entity_poly.entity_id
_entity_poly.type
_entity_poly.pdbx_seq_one_letter_code
_entity_poly.pdbx_strand_id
1 'polypeptide(L)'
;MPTRRPPKAKTQTATPKQSATAAVQSDGRFSRIPKDIQVDARFSSNGYVPMDYSRRAYEDLVVTKGKGFTKEKNKKKRGSFRGGAIDINQKKGVYFDD
;
A
#
# COMPACT_ATOMS: atom_id res chain seq x y z
N MET A 1 45.22 -12.70 -4.99
CA MET A 1 44.37 -13.88 -4.76
C MET A 1 43.15 -13.48 -3.92
N PRO A 2 41.94 -13.32 -4.48
CA PRO A 2 40.76 -13.04 -3.65
C PRO A 2 40.14 -14.35 -3.11
N THR A 3 40.01 -14.48 -1.80
CA THR A 3 39.43 -15.63 -1.09
C THR A 3 37.89 -15.64 -1.20
N ARG A 4 37.30 -16.80 -1.53
CA ARG A 4 35.84 -16.99 -1.61
C ARG A 4 35.24 -17.09 -0.20
N ARG A 5 34.24 -16.23 0.08
CA ARG A 5 33.40 -16.28 1.28
C ARG A 5 32.43 -17.47 1.21
N PRO A 6 32.28 -18.31 2.24
CA PRO A 6 31.35 -19.44 2.21
C PRO A 6 29.89 -18.97 2.38
N PRO A 7 28.92 -19.63 1.71
CA PRO A 7 27.49 -19.33 1.87
C PRO A 7 26.93 -19.88 3.19
N LYS A 8 26.03 -19.12 3.82
CA LYS A 8 25.34 -19.46 5.07
C LYS A 8 24.26 -20.53 4.81
N ALA A 9 24.28 -21.62 5.59
CA ALA A 9 23.29 -22.70 5.51
C ALA A 9 21.89 -22.20 5.91
N LYS A 10 20.87 -22.58 5.13
CA LYS A 10 19.45 -22.39 5.47
C LYS A 10 18.93 -23.69 6.07
N THR A 11 18.64 -23.69 7.37
CA THR A 11 17.93 -24.80 8.03
C THR A 11 16.43 -24.64 7.75
N GLN A 12 15.83 -25.69 7.18
CA GLN A 12 14.40 -25.84 6.98
C GLN A 12 13.79 -26.36 8.29
N THR A 13 12.82 -25.65 8.87
CA THR A 13 11.95 -26.20 9.92
C THR A 13 10.59 -26.50 9.30
N ALA A 14 10.25 -27.79 9.28
CA ALA A 14 8.98 -28.32 8.85
C ALA A 14 7.89 -28.17 9.93
N THR A 15 6.65 -28.07 9.45
CA THR A 15 5.33 -27.84 10.08
C THR A 15 4.94 -28.79 11.22
N PRO A 16 3.85 -28.45 11.95
CA PRO A 16 2.68 -29.31 11.77
C PRO A 16 1.36 -28.56 11.53
N LYS A 17 0.48 -29.31 10.87
CA LYS A 17 -0.81 -28.99 10.29
C LYS A 17 -1.89 -29.62 11.18
N GLN A 18 -2.74 -28.82 11.82
CA GLN A 18 -3.99 -29.24 12.50
C GLN A 18 -4.93 -28.02 12.48
N SER A 19 -6.22 -28.09 12.21
CA SER A 19 -7.18 -29.19 12.08
C SER A 19 -8.42 -28.62 11.34
N ALA A 20 -9.12 -29.48 10.61
CA ALA A 20 -10.34 -29.13 9.88
C ALA A 20 -11.57 -29.24 10.78
N THR A 21 -12.38 -28.15 10.84
CA THR A 21 -13.84 -28.07 11.10
C THR A 21 -14.18 -26.56 11.11
N ALA A 22 -15.15 -25.99 10.39
CA ALA A 22 -16.36 -26.50 9.78
C ALA A 22 -16.57 -25.83 8.40
N ALA A 23 -17.30 -26.50 7.52
CA ALA A 23 -17.76 -25.93 6.25
C ALA A 23 -18.75 -24.80 6.54
N VAL A 24 -18.24 -23.56 6.58
CA VAL A 24 -19.10 -22.36 6.55
C VAL A 24 -19.67 -22.29 5.13
N GLN A 25 -20.91 -22.75 4.98
CA GLN A 25 -21.71 -22.48 3.80
C GLN A 25 -21.86 -20.96 3.69
N SER A 26 -20.99 -20.36 2.89
CA SER A 26 -21.18 -18.99 2.44
C SER A 26 -21.76 -19.12 1.06
N ASP A 27 -23.06 -18.89 0.92
CA ASP A 27 -23.78 -18.82 -0.36
C ASP A 27 -23.33 -17.61 -1.22
N GLY A 28 -22.12 -17.10 -0.98
CA GLY A 28 -21.51 -15.96 -1.62
C GLY A 28 -20.06 -16.24 -2.01
N ARG A 29 -19.51 -15.32 -2.79
CA ARG A 29 -18.11 -15.37 -3.19
C ARG A 29 -17.20 -15.38 -1.96
N PHE A 30 -16.08 -16.10 -2.05
CA PHE A 30 -15.09 -16.16 -0.99
C PHE A 30 -14.71 -14.74 -0.52
N SER A 31 -15.01 -14.44 0.74
CA SER A 31 -14.61 -13.22 1.43
C SER A 31 -13.90 -13.61 2.72
N ARG A 32 -12.82 -12.91 3.04
CA ARG A 32 -12.07 -13.09 4.30
C ARG A 32 -12.61 -12.21 5.42
N ILE A 33 -13.62 -11.39 5.12
CA ILE A 33 -14.18 -10.37 6.00
C ILE A 33 -15.55 -10.88 6.48
N PRO A 34 -15.77 -10.99 7.81
CA PRO A 34 -17.09 -11.24 8.38
C PRO A 34 -18.14 -10.25 7.86
N LYS A 35 -19.36 -10.73 7.55
CA LYS A 35 -20.42 -9.90 6.94
C LYS A 35 -20.98 -8.84 7.89
N ASP A 36 -20.87 -9.06 9.20
CA ASP A 36 -21.49 -8.23 10.23
C ASP A 36 -20.62 -7.03 10.67
N ILE A 37 -19.48 -6.81 10.01
CA ILE A 37 -18.58 -5.69 10.31
C ILE A 37 -19.24 -4.38 9.90
N GLN A 38 -19.43 -3.50 10.88
CA GLN A 38 -19.88 -2.13 10.66
C GLN A 38 -18.72 -1.29 10.15
N VAL A 39 -18.93 -0.63 9.01
CA VAL A 39 -17.98 0.33 8.44
C VAL A 39 -18.43 1.73 8.83
N ASP A 40 -17.52 2.53 9.39
CA ASP A 40 -17.78 3.94 9.67
C ASP A 40 -18.24 4.66 8.38
N ALA A 41 -19.29 5.48 8.51
CA ALA A 41 -19.88 6.25 7.41
C ALA A 41 -18.84 7.06 6.63
N ARG A 42 -17.75 7.52 7.29
CA ARG A 42 -16.64 8.24 6.65
C ARG A 42 -15.91 7.41 5.59
N PHE A 43 -15.91 6.08 5.71
CA PHE A 43 -15.21 5.15 4.81
C PHE A 43 -16.15 4.36 3.87
N SER A 44 -17.46 4.57 3.97
CA SER A 44 -18.45 3.83 3.16
C SER A 44 -18.26 3.98 1.65
N SER A 45 -17.81 5.15 1.17
CA SER A 45 -17.69 5.44 -0.27
C SER A 45 -16.44 4.86 -0.94
N ASN A 46 -15.38 4.52 -0.18
CA ASN A 46 -14.03 4.20 -0.69
C ASN A 46 -13.50 5.19 -1.76
N GLY A 47 -14.07 6.40 -1.84
CA GLY A 47 -13.75 7.38 -2.86
C GLY A 47 -12.37 8.00 -2.63
N TYR A 48 -11.65 8.28 -3.71
CA TYR A 48 -10.41 9.05 -3.62
C TYR A 48 -10.72 10.48 -3.16
N VAL A 49 -10.15 10.85 -2.01
CA VAL A 49 -10.22 12.22 -1.50
C VAL A 49 -8.94 12.96 -1.92
N PRO A 50 -9.02 13.90 -2.88
CA PRO A 50 -7.84 14.61 -3.34
C PRO A 50 -7.25 15.49 -2.24
N MET A 51 -5.92 15.54 -2.21
CA MET A 51 -5.13 16.53 -1.46
C MET A 51 -4.39 17.37 -2.48
N ASP A 52 -4.16 18.66 -2.22
CA ASP A 52 -3.52 19.55 -3.18
C ASP A 52 -2.14 19.05 -3.62
N TYR A 53 -1.36 18.51 -2.67
CA TYR A 53 -0.08 17.88 -2.98
C TYR A 53 -0.24 16.62 -3.84
N SER A 54 -1.18 15.74 -3.49
CA SER A 54 -1.42 14.48 -4.19
C SER A 54 -1.93 14.70 -5.61
N ARG A 55 -2.81 15.69 -5.82
CA ARG A 55 -3.34 16.06 -7.14
C ARG A 55 -2.25 16.63 -8.04
N ARG A 56 -1.41 17.56 -7.54
CA ARG A 56 -0.28 18.10 -8.32
C ARG A 56 0.72 17.02 -8.72
N ALA A 57 1.05 16.13 -7.79
CA ALA A 57 1.92 14.99 -8.09
C ALA A 57 1.30 14.07 -9.14
N TYR A 58 -0.02 13.84 -9.09
CA TYR A 58 -0.70 13.06 -10.11
C TYR A 58 -0.66 13.74 -11.48
N GLU A 59 -0.98 15.03 -11.57
CA GLU A 59 -0.93 15.80 -12.82
C GLU A 59 0.47 15.76 -13.46
N ASP A 60 1.52 15.83 -12.64
CA ASP A 60 2.91 15.73 -13.08
C ASP A 60 3.30 14.34 -13.61
N LEU A 61 2.83 13.27 -12.96
CA LEU A 61 3.31 11.91 -13.21
C LEU A 61 2.38 11.04 -14.06
N VAL A 62 1.12 11.45 -14.27
CA VAL A 62 0.12 10.65 -15.00
C VAL A 62 0.45 10.47 -16.48
N VAL A 63 1.12 11.46 -17.09
CA VAL A 63 1.41 11.48 -18.53
C VAL A 63 2.43 10.41 -18.91
N THR A 64 3.34 10.05 -18.01
CA THR A 64 4.37 9.05 -18.29
C THR A 64 4.04 7.69 -17.75
N LYS A 65 4.16 6.68 -18.62
CA LYS A 65 3.86 5.29 -18.30
C LYS A 65 5.07 4.41 -18.63
N GLY A 66 5.15 3.24 -17.99
CA GLY A 66 6.18 2.24 -18.27
C GLY A 66 7.60 2.68 -17.89
N LYS A 67 8.59 2.26 -18.68
CA LYS A 67 10.04 2.41 -18.36
C LYS A 67 10.50 3.88 -18.22
N GLY A 68 9.75 4.82 -18.78
CA GLY A 68 9.99 6.26 -18.64
C GLY A 68 9.60 6.83 -17.27
N PHE A 69 8.62 6.23 -16.58
CA PHE A 69 8.07 6.72 -15.32
C PHE A 69 9.14 6.88 -14.24
N THR A 70 10.05 5.91 -14.12
CA THR A 70 11.12 5.98 -13.11
C THR A 70 12.08 7.15 -13.36
N LYS A 71 12.36 7.47 -14.63
CA LYS A 71 13.21 8.60 -15.00
C LYS A 71 12.47 9.92 -14.78
N GLU A 72 11.20 10.01 -15.19
CA GLU A 72 10.32 11.16 -14.99
C GLU A 72 10.21 11.52 -13.50
N LYS A 73 9.90 10.51 -12.68
CA LYS A 73 9.81 10.64 -11.23
C LYS A 73 11.12 11.13 -10.61
N ASN A 74 12.24 10.55 -11.00
CA ASN A 74 13.55 10.95 -10.47
C ASN A 74 13.94 12.36 -10.90
N LYS A 75 13.54 12.81 -12.10
CA LYS A 75 13.70 14.19 -12.57
C LYS A 75 12.87 15.17 -11.74
N LYS A 76 11.59 14.85 -11.48
CA LYS A 76 10.74 15.67 -10.62
C LYS A 76 11.26 15.72 -9.18
N LYS A 77 11.79 14.60 -8.65
CA LYS A 77 12.41 14.49 -7.32
C LYS A 77 13.74 15.24 -7.17
N ARG A 78 14.65 15.23 -8.16
CA ARG A 78 16.03 15.76 -8.01
C ARG A 78 16.18 17.27 -8.18
N GLY A 79 15.23 17.97 -8.82
CA GLY A 79 15.40 19.41 -9.07
C GLY A 79 14.12 20.19 -9.34
N SER A 80 12.96 19.54 -9.26
CA SER A 80 11.67 20.17 -9.52
C SER A 80 10.77 20.20 -8.29
N PHE A 81 11.34 20.00 -7.09
CA PHE A 81 10.68 20.37 -5.83
C PHE A 81 10.62 21.90 -5.72
N ARG A 82 9.85 22.51 -6.63
CA ARG A 82 9.37 23.89 -6.60
C ARG A 82 7.86 23.93 -6.29
N GLY A 83 7.28 22.80 -5.90
CA GLY A 83 5.96 22.78 -5.29
C GLY A 83 6.08 23.60 -4.03
N GLY A 84 5.42 24.76 -3.97
CA GLY A 84 5.46 25.69 -2.84
C GLY A 84 5.12 25.00 -1.51
N ALA A 85 5.05 25.79 -0.42
CA ALA A 85 4.81 25.29 0.93
C ALA A 85 3.83 24.11 0.96
N ILE A 86 4.32 22.93 1.35
CA ILE A 86 3.46 21.76 1.54
C ILE A 86 2.49 22.14 2.66
N ASP A 87 1.21 21.93 2.43
CA ASP A 87 0.22 22.05 3.49
C ASP A 87 0.40 20.86 4.45
N ILE A 88 1.18 21.07 5.51
CA ILE A 88 1.45 20.10 6.57
C ILE A 88 0.25 20.03 7.55
N ASN A 89 -0.68 20.97 7.47
CA ASN A 89 -1.78 21.10 8.43
C ASN A 89 -2.94 20.14 8.14
N GLN A 90 -3.05 19.61 6.92
CA GLN A 90 -4.07 18.62 6.58
C GLN A 90 -3.72 17.22 7.10
N LYS A 91 -3.84 17.03 8.42
CA LYS A 91 -3.88 15.69 9.03
C LYS A 91 -5.27 15.06 8.80
N LYS A 92 -5.38 14.17 7.80
CA LYS A 92 -6.57 13.33 7.57
C LYS A 92 -6.52 11.97 8.26
N GLY A 93 -5.68 11.84 9.30
CA GLY A 93 -5.63 10.64 10.12
C GLY A 93 -6.89 10.55 10.97
N VAL A 94 -7.49 9.36 11.02
CA VAL A 94 -8.48 9.02 12.04
C VAL A 94 -7.79 8.22 13.13
N TYR A 95 -8.12 8.50 14.37
CA TYR A 95 -7.82 7.58 15.47
C TYR A 95 -8.95 6.56 15.53
N PHE A 96 -8.59 5.33 15.85
CA PHE A 96 -9.55 4.28 16.19
C PHE A 96 -9.57 4.21 17.71
N ASP A 97 -10.76 4.19 18.28
CA ASP A 97 -10.94 4.15 19.74
C ASP A 97 -10.80 2.73 20.32
N ASP A 98 -10.37 1.77 19.47
CA ASP A 98 -10.46 0.30 19.59
C ASP A 98 -11.90 -0.26 19.64
#